data_AF-A0A527WKH5-F1
#
_entry.id   AF-A0A527WKH5-F1
#
_cell.length_a   1.000
_cell.length_b   1.000
_cell.length_c   1.000
_cell.angle_alpha   90.00
_cell.angle_beta   90.00
_cell.angle_gamma   90.00
#
_symmetry.space_group_name_H-M   'P 1'
#
loop_
_entity.id
_entity.type
_entity.pdbx_description
1 polymer ?
#
loop_
_entity_poly.entity_id
_entity_poly.type
_entity_poly.pdbx_seq_one_letter_code
_entity_poly.pdbx_strand_id
1 'polypeptide(L)'
;SGGKGKWNAGDGTRRTIRFLEKMECAILSSHRSRPPQGLDGGGDGEAGSTKVRRNDGSVDVLKACDQTTLDAGEAVIVTTPTPGGFGKA
;
A
#
# COMPACT_ATOMS: atom_id res chain seq x y z
N SER A 1 -6.32 9.62 4.90
CA SER A 1 -5.47 8.52 5.39
C SER A 1 -4.13 8.98 5.94
N GLY A 2 -3.67 10.22 5.71
CA GLY A 2 -2.51 10.74 6.43
C GLY A 2 -2.75 10.84 7.94
N GLY A 3 -1.69 10.67 8.73
CA GLY A 3 -1.74 10.78 10.18
C GLY A 3 -2.27 12.14 10.64
N LYS A 4 -3.01 12.14 11.75
CA LYS A 4 -3.67 13.33 12.29
C LYS A 4 -2.79 14.06 13.27
N GLY A 5 -2.81 15.38 13.23
CA GLY A 5 -2.09 16.22 14.16
C GLY A 5 -2.48 17.68 14.01
N LYS A 6 -1.79 18.57 14.73
CA LYS A 6 -1.88 20.02 14.48
C LYS A 6 -1.65 20.33 12.99
N TRP A 7 -0.68 19.63 12.38
CA TRP A 7 -0.49 19.57 10.94
C TRP A 7 -0.78 18.16 10.45
N ASN A 8 -1.91 18.01 9.77
CA ASN A 8 -2.30 16.75 9.15
C ASN A 8 -1.33 16.37 8.04
N ALA A 9 -1.00 15.08 7.97
CA ALA A 9 -0.16 14.55 6.91
C ALA A 9 -0.95 14.36 5.61
N GLY A 10 -0.21 14.23 4.49
CA GLY A 10 -0.80 13.97 3.18
C GLY A 10 -1.47 12.60 3.07
N ASP A 11 -2.49 12.50 2.24
CA ASP A 11 -3.18 11.25 1.95
C ASP A 11 -2.41 10.35 0.99
N GLY A 12 -2.73 9.06 1.04
CA GLY A 12 -2.13 8.04 0.19
C GLY A 12 -2.83 7.88 -1.16
N THR A 13 -2.28 6.97 -1.97
CA THR A 13 -2.88 6.56 -3.25
C THR A 13 -3.13 5.07 -3.29
N ARG A 14 -4.24 4.69 -3.95
CA ARG A 14 -4.57 3.31 -4.30
C ARG A 14 -4.61 3.18 -5.82
N ARG A 15 -3.73 2.35 -6.37
CA ARG A 15 -3.61 2.12 -7.82
C ARG A 15 -3.95 0.67 -8.13
N THR A 16 -4.75 0.44 -9.16
CA THR A 16 -5.05 -0.91 -9.68
C THR A 16 -4.46 -1.00 -11.07
N ILE A 17 -3.48 -1.88 -11.26
CA ILE A 17 -2.75 -2.07 -12.50
C ILE A 17 -3.15 -3.43 -13.04
N ARG A 18 -3.91 -3.45 -14.13
CA ARG A 18 -4.35 -4.67 -14.79
C ARG A 18 -3.35 -5.08 -15.86
N PHE A 19 -3.00 -6.35 -15.85
CA PHE A 19 -2.06 -6.94 -16.77
C PHE A 19 -2.80 -7.37 -18.04
N LEU A 20 -2.25 -7.04 -19.21
CA LEU A 20 -2.88 -7.31 -20.52
C LEU A 20 -2.41 -8.63 -21.13
N GLU A 21 -1.30 -9.15 -20.63
CA GLU A 21 -0.68 -10.41 -21.01
C GLU A 21 -0.12 -11.07 -19.75
N LYS A 22 0.33 -12.32 -19.87
CA LYS A 22 0.96 -13.02 -18.76
C LYS A 22 2.31 -12.39 -18.45
N MET A 23 2.52 -11.99 -17.19
CA MET A 23 3.77 -11.33 -16.78
C MET A 23 4.20 -11.78 -15.38
N GLU A 24 5.50 -11.68 -15.11
CA GLU A 24 6.04 -11.75 -13.76
C GLU A 24 6.02 -10.37 -13.12
N CYS A 25 5.56 -10.32 -11.86
CA CYS A 25 5.55 -9.11 -11.06
C CYS A 25 6.32 -9.36 -9.76
N ALA A 26 7.39 -8.59 -9.58
CA ALA A 26 8.11 -8.51 -8.32
C ALA A 26 7.76 -7.19 -7.61
N ILE A 27 7.69 -7.25 -6.28
CA ILE A 27 7.43 -6.10 -5.42
C ILE A 27 8.54 -5.98 -4.40
N LEU A 28 9.09 -4.78 -4.29
CA LEU A 28 9.93 -4.36 -3.18
C LEU A 28 9.29 -3.12 -2.56
N SER A 29 8.95 -3.21 -1.28
CA SER A 29 8.20 -2.17 -0.59
C SER A 29 8.50 -2.15 0.91
N SER A 30 8.29 -1.00 1.54
CA SER A 30 8.46 -0.78 2.98
C SER A 30 7.14 -0.42 3.65
N HIS A 31 7.17 -0.26 4.97
CA HIS A 31 6.00 0.13 5.79
C HIS A 31 4.78 -0.78 5.58
N ARG A 32 5.00 -2.11 5.57
CA ARG A 32 3.94 -3.14 5.50
C ARG A 32 3.51 -3.67 6.87
N SER A 33 4.44 -3.71 7.82
CA SER A 33 4.20 -4.14 9.21
C SER A 33 4.13 -2.99 10.21
N ARG A 34 4.74 -1.85 9.88
CA ARG A 34 4.76 -0.65 10.72
C ARG A 34 4.47 0.60 9.88
N PRO A 35 3.49 1.43 10.27
CA PRO A 35 3.20 2.67 9.56
C PRO A 35 4.34 3.69 9.76
N PRO A 36 4.47 4.68 8.86
CA PRO A 36 5.25 5.88 9.15
C PRO A 36 4.71 6.58 10.40
N GLN A 37 5.61 6.90 11.34
CA GLN A 37 5.23 7.44 12.64
C GLN A 37 4.90 8.93 12.58
N GLY A 38 3.97 9.35 13.42
CA GLY A 38 3.76 10.76 13.70
C GLY A 38 4.85 11.36 14.58
N LEU A 39 4.92 12.68 14.65
CA LEU A 39 5.92 13.43 15.41
C LEU A 39 5.25 14.40 16.37
N ASP A 40 5.89 14.66 17.51
CA ASP A 40 5.44 15.63 18.53
C ASP A 40 3.97 15.43 18.98
N GLY A 41 3.58 14.17 19.18
CA GLY A 41 2.21 13.81 19.55
C GLY A 41 1.21 13.77 18.39
N GLY A 42 1.68 13.95 17.14
CA GLY A 42 0.91 13.60 15.95
C GLY A 42 0.73 12.09 15.82
N GLY A 43 -0.41 11.67 15.28
CA GLY A 43 -0.75 10.27 15.03
C GLY A 43 -0.01 9.72 13.81
N ASP A 44 0.23 8.41 13.85
CA ASP A 44 0.84 7.65 12.76
C ASP A 44 0.00 7.70 11.49
N GLY A 45 0.65 7.47 10.35
CA GLY A 45 -0.03 7.18 9.11
C GLY A 45 -0.54 5.74 9.05
N GLU A 46 -0.79 5.27 7.84
CA GLU A 46 -1.28 3.93 7.55
C GLU A 46 -0.17 3.09 6.89
N ALA A 47 -0.12 1.81 7.23
CA ALA A 47 0.74 0.86 6.53
C ALA A 47 0.25 0.65 5.09
N GLY A 48 1.18 0.47 4.16
CA GLY A 48 0.85 0.13 2.79
C GLY A 48 0.47 -1.33 2.63
N SER A 49 -0.11 -1.68 1.48
CA SER A 49 -0.36 -3.08 1.13
C SER A 49 -0.24 -3.29 -0.37
N THR A 50 0.11 -4.51 -0.76
CA THR A 50 0.05 -4.94 -2.15
C THR A 50 -0.80 -6.19 -2.23
N LYS A 51 -1.81 -6.17 -3.11
CA LYS A 51 -2.74 -7.27 -3.31
C LYS A 51 -2.80 -7.66 -4.78
N VAL A 52 -3.09 -8.92 -5.06
CA VAL A 52 -3.34 -9.41 -6.41
C VAL A 52 -4.79 -9.82 -6.49
N ARG A 53 -5.55 -9.22 -7.40
CA ARG A 53 -6.89 -9.69 -7.75
C ARG A 53 -6.76 -10.68 -8.89
N ARG A 54 -7.15 -11.92 -8.63
CA ARG A 54 -7.19 -13.01 -9.59
C ARG A 54 -8.43 -12.95 -10.48
N ASN A 55 -8.41 -13.70 -11.58
CA ASN A 55 -9.53 -13.76 -12.52
C ASN A 55 -10.77 -14.45 -11.92
N ASP A 56 -10.58 -15.38 -10.98
CA ASP A 56 -11.66 -16.02 -10.23
C ASP A 56 -12.25 -15.13 -9.11
N GLY A 57 -11.71 -13.91 -8.95
CA GLY A 57 -12.12 -12.96 -7.92
C GLY A 57 -11.41 -13.12 -6.58
N SER A 58 -10.59 -14.15 -6.40
CA SER A 58 -9.76 -14.30 -5.21
C SER A 58 -8.72 -13.18 -5.11
N VAL A 59 -8.26 -12.93 -3.87
CA VAL A 59 -7.31 -11.86 -3.58
C VAL A 59 -6.15 -12.39 -2.76
N ASP A 60 -4.97 -12.38 -3.36
CA ASP A 60 -3.73 -12.69 -2.64
C ASP A 60 -3.14 -11.41 -2.04
N VAL A 61 -2.52 -11.52 -0.87
CA VAL A 61 -1.77 -10.42 -0.26
C VAL A 61 -0.29 -10.75 -0.37
N LEU A 62 0.46 -9.87 -1.04
CA LEU A 62 1.91 -10.04 -1.20
C LEU A 62 2.66 -9.49 0.01
N LYS A 63 3.81 -10.12 0.32
CA LYS A 63 4.75 -9.62 1.33
C LYS A 63 5.45 -8.35 0.84
N ALA A 64 6.22 -7.74 1.74
CA ALA A 64 6.99 -6.52 1.46
C ALA A 64 8.03 -6.72 0.34
N CYS A 65 8.66 -7.89 0.31
CA CYS A 65 9.54 -8.38 -0.74
C CYS A 65 8.97 -9.71 -1.21
N ASP A 66 8.40 -9.73 -2.42
CA ASP A 66 7.67 -10.89 -2.93
C ASP A 66 7.59 -10.87 -4.45
N GLN A 67 7.18 -11.98 -5.04
CA GLN A 67 6.94 -12.09 -6.47
C GLN A 67 5.77 -13.02 -6.77
N THR A 68 5.11 -12.80 -7.90
CA THR A 68 4.04 -13.64 -8.41
C THR A 68 3.97 -13.53 -9.93
N THR A 69 3.41 -14.55 -10.57
CA THR A 69 2.93 -14.44 -11.94
C THR A 69 1.50 -13.93 -11.94
N LEU A 70 1.17 -13.08 -12.91
CA LEU A 70 -0.20 -12.67 -13.22
C LEU A 70 -0.57 -13.13 -14.63
N ASP A 71 -1.77 -13.66 -14.78
CA ASP A 71 -2.36 -13.92 -16.09
C ASP A 71 -3.04 -12.64 -16.64
N ALA A 72 -3.32 -12.62 -17.95
CA ALA A 72 -4.06 -11.53 -18.57
C ALA A 72 -5.42 -11.32 -17.88
N GLY A 73 -5.75 -10.06 -17.58
CA GLY A 73 -6.99 -9.68 -16.87
C GLY A 73 -6.85 -9.58 -15.35
N GLU A 74 -5.83 -10.21 -14.76
CA GLU A 74 -5.51 -10.07 -13.34
C GLU A 74 -4.92 -8.69 -13.05
N ALA A 75 -4.94 -8.27 -11.78
CA ALA A 75 -4.45 -6.96 -11.42
C ALA A 75 -3.69 -6.93 -10.10
N VAL A 76 -2.61 -6.15 -10.07
CA VAL A 76 -1.96 -5.75 -8.82
C VAL A 76 -2.61 -4.47 -8.31
N ILE A 77 -2.99 -4.47 -7.05
CA ILE A 77 -3.52 -3.33 -6.32
C ILE A 77 -2.46 -2.88 -5.33
N VAL A 78 -1.95 -1.67 -5.53
CA VAL A 78 -0.93 -1.06 -4.65
C VAL A 78 -1.58 0.05 -3.85
N THR A 79 -1.60 -0.10 -2.52
CA THR A 79 -1.92 0.98 -1.58
C THR A 79 -0.62 1.47 -0.95
N THR A 80 -0.30 2.73 -1.19
CA THR A 80 0.94 3.36 -0.70
C THR A 80 0.77 3.69 0.80
N PRO A 81 1.78 3.43 1.66
CA PRO A 81 1.74 3.88 3.05
C PRO A 81 1.60 5.39 3.12
N THR A 82 1.00 5.90 4.19
CA THR A 82 0.81 7.34 4.38
C THR A 82 1.73 7.89 5.47
N PRO A 83 2.17 9.15 5.38
CA PRO A 83 2.98 9.78 6.41
C PRO A 83 2.20 9.99 7.72
N GLY A 84 2.94 10.05 8.83
CA GLY A 84 2.41 10.48 10.12
C GLY A 84 2.23 11.99 10.20
N GLY A 85 1.30 12.44 11.05
CA GLY A 85 1.03 13.86 11.29
C GLY A 85 2.04 14.49 12.25
N PHE A 86 2.02 15.81 12.37
CA PHE A 86 2.86 16.55 13.31
C PHE A 86 2.02 17.29 14.36
N GLY A 87 2.43 17.23 15.62
CA GLY A 87 1.82 17.96 16.72
C GLY A 87 0.53 17.29 17.22
N LYS A 88 0.23 17.41 18.51
CA LYS A 88 -1.03 16.93 19.09
C LYS A 88 -2.24 17.58 18.39
N ALA A 89 -3.19 16.73 17.97
CA ALA A 89 -4.46 17.14 17.38
C ALA A 89 -5.39 17.81 18.40
#